data_AF-A0A554N3P7-F1
#
_entry.id   AF-A0A554N3P7-F1
#
_cell.length_a   1.000
_cell.length_b   1.000
_cell.length_c   1.000
_cell.angle_alpha   90.00
_cell.angle_beta   90.00
_cell.angle_gamma   90.00
#
_symmetry.space_group_name_H-M   'P 1'
#
loop_
_entity.id
_entity.type
_entity.pdbx_description
1 polymer ?
#
loop_
_entity_poly.entity_id
_entity_poly.type
_entity_poly.pdbx_seq_one_letter_code
_entity_poly.pdbx_strand_id
1 'polypeptide(L)'
;MAPTVRVGVRAAASGRNTDSWRRASGWFYRRGMAHRSDTWPTHERNERPWRSTVRGCRDDRLVTTVQVSLPPSIARARWTPDDDTVALLDRSATALRALDVHHGSRLAPLGSVLGRTDALASSRIEDESASIDDLARALVGIRANAGATAVVRAGGAVEHLVAGADSGTVAEASLLEAHRLLMRDDPVDGRYAGRYRDVQNWIGGGATPRDAVHVPPPPELVVPLMADLFAFVHRVDLHPIAQAAIAHAQFESIHPFTDGNGRIGRALIGAVLRRRGVTTTVTAPVATALAAGRLRYFRHLEQYRDGKVTGFVVDLALAIGTVCDEATLSALLLAEHDADRSAGPCASGPHAVVGRALADDPVLTEAHLDTLLTADEVERVTHDLVLAGALRPVTGRRRDRAWVAPAVVAELEAFEQRVHAAVGGRERTAA
;
A
#
# COMPACT_ATOMS: atom_id res chain seq x y z
N MET A 1 22.50 -4.85 -3.91
CA MET A 1 22.01 -3.48 -3.67
C MET A 1 20.63 -3.38 -4.28
N ALA A 2 19.57 -3.33 -3.46
CA ALA A 2 18.23 -3.04 -3.96
C ALA A 2 18.21 -1.60 -4.50
N PRO A 3 17.57 -1.32 -5.64
CA PRO A 3 17.50 0.03 -6.16
C PRO A 3 16.69 0.89 -5.17
N THR A 4 17.30 1.98 -4.71
CA THR A 4 16.58 3.06 -4.02
C THR A 4 15.63 3.68 -5.04
N VAL A 5 14.33 3.72 -4.73
CA VAL A 5 13.33 4.34 -5.59
C VAL A 5 13.47 5.86 -5.44
N ARG A 6 14.38 6.47 -6.21
CA ARG A 6 14.36 7.93 -6.41
C ARG A 6 13.52 8.22 -7.64
N VAL A 7 12.40 8.90 -7.44
CA VAL A 7 11.57 9.41 -8.52
C VAL A 7 12.09 10.78 -8.93
N GLY A 8 12.53 10.93 -10.17
CA GLY A 8 12.87 12.25 -10.73
C GLY A 8 11.70 12.82 -11.53
N VAL A 9 11.57 14.15 -11.59
CA VAL A 9 10.40 14.84 -12.18
C VAL A 9 10.86 16.02 -13.08
N ARG A 10 10.18 16.27 -14.22
CA ARG A 10 10.46 17.41 -15.14
C ARG A 10 9.23 18.26 -15.47
N ALA A 11 9.26 19.59 -15.25
CA ALA A 11 8.31 20.56 -15.80
C ALA A 11 8.29 20.60 -17.35
N ALA A 12 7.11 20.42 -17.96
CA ALA A 12 6.94 20.44 -19.42
C ALA A 12 6.84 21.88 -19.96
N ALA A 13 7.57 22.17 -21.05
CA ALA A 13 7.34 23.35 -21.86
C ALA A 13 6.29 23.02 -22.92
N SER A 14 5.22 23.82 -22.98
CA SER A 14 4.07 23.64 -23.87
C SER A 14 4.46 23.80 -25.35
N GLY A 15 4.33 22.73 -26.13
CA GLY A 15 4.41 22.74 -27.58
C GLY A 15 3.31 21.88 -28.17
N ARG A 16 2.28 22.49 -28.73
CA ARG A 16 1.20 21.82 -29.46
C ARG A 16 1.75 21.33 -30.80
N ASN A 17 1.60 20.04 -31.13
CA ASN A 17 1.49 19.61 -32.51
C ASN A 17 0.62 18.37 -32.62
N THR A 18 -0.45 18.46 -33.40
CA THR A 18 -1.43 17.43 -33.71
C THR A 18 -1.05 16.67 -34.98
N ASP A 19 -1.70 15.51 -35.17
CA ASP A 19 -1.79 14.67 -36.37
C ASP A 19 -0.68 13.66 -36.69
N SER A 20 -0.99 12.37 -36.47
CA SER A 20 -1.35 11.44 -37.56
C SER A 20 -1.55 10.00 -37.03
N TRP A 21 -2.78 9.48 -37.11
CA TRP A 21 -3.10 8.06 -36.84
C TRP A 21 -3.99 7.52 -37.96
N ARG A 22 -3.45 6.69 -38.87
CA ARG A 22 -4.24 5.76 -39.70
C ARG A 22 -3.44 4.52 -40.16
N ARG A 23 -4.00 3.36 -39.78
CA ARG A 23 -4.06 2.04 -40.45
C ARG A 23 -2.76 1.26 -40.73
N ALA A 24 -2.73 0.01 -40.25
CA ALA A 24 -2.73 -1.17 -41.13
C ALA A 24 -3.10 -2.43 -40.33
N SER A 25 -4.10 -3.15 -40.83
CA SER A 25 -4.61 -4.44 -40.37
C SER A 25 -4.10 -5.56 -41.29
N GLY A 26 -3.74 -6.72 -40.73
CA GLY A 26 -3.37 -7.91 -41.51
C GLY A 26 -3.61 -9.18 -40.71
N TRP A 27 -4.62 -9.95 -41.11
CA TRP A 27 -4.96 -11.28 -40.60
C TRP A 27 -4.12 -12.35 -41.29
N PHE A 28 -3.55 -13.30 -40.54
CA PHE A 28 -3.24 -14.64 -41.04
C PHE A 28 -3.50 -15.69 -39.96
N TYR A 29 -4.37 -16.65 -40.29
CA TYR A 29 -4.72 -17.80 -39.46
C TYR A 29 -3.78 -18.97 -39.81
N ARG A 30 -3.10 -19.56 -38.82
CA ARG A 30 -2.48 -20.89 -38.97
C ARG A 30 -2.70 -21.68 -37.69
N ARG A 31 -3.31 -22.86 -37.85
CA ARG A 31 -3.75 -23.78 -36.81
C ARG A 31 -2.60 -24.71 -36.45
N GLY A 32 -2.19 -24.71 -35.18
CA GLY A 32 -1.20 -25.62 -34.60
C GLY A 32 -1.36 -25.63 -33.08
N MET A 33 -1.34 -26.80 -32.46
CA MET A 33 -1.65 -27.07 -31.04
C MET A 33 -1.10 -25.99 -30.09
N ALA A 34 -2.00 -25.21 -29.49
CA ALA A 34 -1.63 -24.14 -28.58
C ALA A 34 -1.55 -24.68 -27.14
N HIS A 35 -0.33 -24.69 -26.59
CA HIS A 35 -0.17 -24.34 -25.18
C HIS A 35 -0.96 -23.05 -24.96
N ARG A 36 -1.88 -23.04 -23.98
CA ARG A 36 -2.73 -21.87 -23.69
C ARG A 36 -1.82 -20.73 -23.25
N SER A 37 -1.43 -19.89 -24.21
CA SER A 37 -0.60 -18.71 -24.00
C SER A 37 -1.40 -17.70 -23.18
N ASP A 38 -0.81 -17.19 -22.09
CA ASP A 38 -1.32 -16.01 -21.38
C ASP A 38 -1.63 -14.90 -22.42
N THR A 39 -2.91 -14.62 -22.67
CA THR A 39 -3.34 -13.63 -23.68
C THR A 39 -3.32 -12.20 -23.15
N TRP A 40 -2.51 -11.93 -22.13
CA TRP A 40 -2.43 -10.58 -21.57
C TRP A 40 -1.57 -9.70 -22.48
N PRO A 41 -2.02 -8.49 -22.84
CA PRO A 41 -1.26 -7.62 -23.72
C PRO A 41 0.06 -7.17 -23.05
N THR A 42 1.11 -7.08 -23.86
CA THR A 42 2.42 -6.57 -23.46
C THR A 42 2.47 -5.05 -23.58
N HIS A 43 3.36 -4.41 -22.83
CA HIS A 43 3.60 -2.98 -23.00
C HIS A 43 4.30 -2.69 -24.31
N GLU A 44 3.90 -1.61 -24.96
CA GLU A 44 4.68 -1.05 -26.07
C GLU A 44 5.84 -0.22 -25.50
N ARG A 45 6.90 -0.06 -26.29
CA ARG A 45 8.05 0.78 -25.95
C ARG A 45 8.25 1.81 -27.05
N ASN A 46 8.21 3.09 -26.68
CA ASN A 46 8.35 4.18 -27.62
C ASN A 46 9.54 5.06 -27.25
N GLU A 47 10.32 5.46 -28.25
CA GLU A 47 11.37 6.45 -28.05
C GLU A 47 10.76 7.85 -28.04
N ARG A 48 11.14 8.66 -27.05
CA ARG A 48 10.71 10.06 -26.94
C ARG A 48 11.90 10.98 -26.80
N PRO A 49 11.86 12.19 -27.39
CA PRO A 49 12.88 13.20 -27.16
C PRO A 49 13.00 13.52 -25.67
N TRP A 50 14.24 13.53 -25.17
CA TRP A 50 14.61 13.92 -23.82
C TRP A 50 15.56 15.10 -23.85
N ARG A 51 15.44 16.00 -22.87
CA ARG A 51 16.41 17.07 -22.67
C ARG A 51 16.66 17.20 -21.18
N SER A 52 17.88 16.89 -20.75
CA SER A 52 18.28 17.07 -19.37
C SER A 52 18.26 18.55 -19.00
N THR A 53 17.49 18.89 -17.95
CA THR A 53 17.47 20.23 -17.34
C THR A 53 18.40 20.33 -16.13
N VAL A 54 18.96 19.19 -15.70
CA VAL A 54 19.87 19.11 -14.57
C VAL A 54 21.31 19.21 -15.10
N ARG A 55 22.15 20.03 -14.46
CA ARG A 55 23.60 20.05 -14.72
C ARG A 55 24.25 18.81 -14.08
N GLY A 56 24.04 17.65 -14.70
CA GLY A 56 24.66 16.38 -14.30
C GLY A 56 26.05 16.16 -14.92
N CYS A 57 26.54 14.92 -14.83
CA CYS A 57 27.76 14.51 -15.53
C CYS A 57 27.61 14.70 -17.06
N ARG A 58 28.70 14.51 -17.81
CA ARG A 58 28.63 14.64 -19.28
C ARG A 58 27.57 13.68 -19.84
N ASP A 59 27.52 12.45 -19.34
CA ASP A 59 26.62 11.41 -19.86
C ASP A 59 25.14 11.75 -19.61
N ASP A 60 24.80 12.31 -18.44
CA ASP A 60 23.45 12.84 -18.16
C ASP A 60 23.04 13.97 -19.09
N ARG A 61 23.99 14.80 -19.52
CA ARG A 61 23.75 15.92 -20.45
C ARG A 61 23.64 15.47 -21.90
N LEU A 62 24.20 14.32 -22.24
CA LEU A 62 24.18 13.73 -23.58
C LEU A 62 22.91 12.92 -23.86
N VAL A 63 22.11 12.59 -22.85
CA VAL A 63 20.82 11.92 -23.06
C VAL A 63 19.88 12.84 -23.82
N THR A 64 19.51 12.43 -25.03
CA THR A 64 18.65 13.18 -25.96
C THR A 64 17.36 12.45 -26.27
N THR A 65 17.24 11.18 -25.90
CA THR A 65 16.03 10.38 -26.00
C THR A 65 15.87 9.50 -24.77
N VAL A 66 14.63 9.08 -24.51
CA VAL A 66 14.28 8.13 -23.45
C VAL A 66 13.27 7.13 -23.99
N GLN A 67 13.43 5.85 -23.65
CA GLN A 67 12.47 4.79 -23.96
C GLN A 67 11.36 4.79 -22.91
N VAL A 68 10.17 5.22 -23.29
CA VAL A 68 8.99 5.17 -22.41
C VAL A 68 8.24 3.87 -22.60
N SER A 69 7.73 3.32 -21.51
CA SER A 69 6.83 2.17 -21.53
C SER A 69 5.39 2.65 -21.63
N LEU A 70 4.62 2.06 -22.53
CA LEU A 70 3.22 2.36 -22.77
C LEU A 70 2.35 1.18 -22.34
N PRO A 71 1.66 1.28 -21.19
CA PRO A 71 0.72 0.26 -20.76
C PRO A 71 -0.41 0.09 -21.77
N PRO A 72 -0.82 -1.14 -22.09
CA PRO A 72 -1.95 -1.40 -22.98
C PRO A 72 -3.28 -1.04 -22.31
N SER A 73 -4.34 -0.87 -23.11
CA SER A 73 -5.71 -0.84 -22.60
C SER A 73 -6.12 -2.24 -22.13
N ILE A 74 -6.58 -2.33 -20.88
CA ILE A 74 -6.93 -3.59 -20.22
C ILE A 74 -8.42 -3.69 -19.85
N ALA A 75 -9.22 -2.64 -20.04
CA ALA A 75 -10.64 -2.63 -19.72
C ALA A 75 -11.43 -3.80 -20.34
N ARG A 76 -10.95 -4.37 -21.46
CA ARG A 76 -11.54 -5.55 -22.13
C ARG A 76 -10.60 -6.75 -22.24
N ALA A 77 -9.40 -6.68 -21.66
CA ALA A 77 -8.41 -7.75 -21.72
C ALA A 77 -8.94 -9.01 -20.99
N ARG A 78 -8.58 -10.18 -21.49
CA ARG A 78 -8.98 -11.46 -20.88
C ARG A 78 -7.75 -12.15 -20.31
N TRP A 79 -7.91 -12.67 -19.10
CA TRP A 79 -6.95 -13.53 -18.44
C TRP A 79 -7.70 -14.78 -17.98
N THR A 80 -7.13 -15.96 -18.21
CA THR A 80 -7.74 -17.24 -17.85
C THR A 80 -6.73 -18.03 -17.03
N PRO A 81 -6.94 -18.19 -15.71
CA PRO A 81 -6.08 -19.02 -14.87
C PRO A 81 -6.22 -20.51 -15.19
N ASP A 82 -5.22 -21.28 -14.79
CA ASP A 82 -5.34 -22.73 -14.62
C ASP A 82 -6.09 -23.10 -13.33
N ASP A 83 -6.47 -24.37 -13.21
CA ASP A 83 -7.29 -24.86 -12.10
C ASP A 83 -6.58 -24.72 -10.74
N ASP A 84 -5.26 -24.88 -10.70
CA ASP A 84 -4.45 -24.73 -9.48
C ASP A 84 -4.45 -23.26 -9.00
N THR A 85 -4.33 -22.32 -9.93
CA THR A 85 -4.40 -20.89 -9.65
C THR A 85 -5.80 -20.51 -9.16
N VAL A 86 -6.86 -21.03 -9.77
CA VAL A 86 -8.24 -20.82 -9.29
C VAL A 86 -8.39 -21.34 -7.85
N ALA A 87 -7.95 -22.58 -7.59
CA ALA A 87 -8.05 -23.17 -6.27
C ALA A 87 -7.26 -22.39 -5.20
N LEU A 88 -6.08 -21.86 -5.54
CA LEU A 88 -5.32 -21.00 -4.65
C LEU A 88 -6.07 -19.68 -4.37
N LEU A 89 -6.58 -19.04 -5.42
CA LEU A 89 -7.32 -17.79 -5.32
C LEU A 89 -8.55 -17.94 -4.41
N ASP A 90 -9.32 -19.02 -4.56
CA ASP A 90 -10.50 -19.31 -3.75
C ASP A 90 -10.13 -19.57 -2.28
N ARG A 91 -9.05 -20.34 -2.02
CA ARG A 91 -8.56 -20.56 -0.65
C ARG A 91 -8.13 -19.26 0.01
N SER A 92 -7.35 -18.43 -0.67
CA SER A 92 -6.89 -17.14 -0.13
C SER A 92 -8.04 -16.16 0.11
N ALA A 93 -9.03 -16.10 -0.80
CA ALA A 93 -10.22 -15.28 -0.61
C ALA A 93 -11.07 -15.77 0.57
N THR A 94 -11.18 -17.09 0.74
CA THR A 94 -11.90 -17.70 1.87
C THR A 94 -11.21 -17.39 3.19
N ALA A 95 -9.87 -17.52 3.26
CA ALA A 95 -9.09 -17.16 4.44
C ALA A 95 -9.28 -15.68 4.82
N LEU A 96 -9.24 -14.80 3.83
CA LEU A 96 -9.44 -13.36 4.07
C LEU A 96 -10.87 -13.04 4.54
N ARG A 97 -11.89 -13.68 3.97
CA ARG A 97 -13.28 -13.57 4.46
C ARG A 97 -13.42 -14.08 5.89
N ALA A 98 -12.79 -15.20 6.21
CA ALA A 98 -12.83 -15.78 7.55
C ALA A 98 -12.18 -14.85 8.58
N LEU A 99 -11.03 -14.26 8.25
CA LEU A 99 -10.38 -13.23 9.07
C LEU A 99 -11.33 -12.04 9.30
N ASP A 100 -11.94 -11.53 8.22
CA ASP A 100 -12.87 -10.40 8.27
C ASP A 100 -14.10 -10.70 9.13
N VAL A 101 -14.69 -11.89 9.01
CA VAL A 101 -15.90 -12.27 9.77
C VAL A 101 -15.60 -12.57 11.24
N HIS A 102 -14.55 -13.35 11.53
CA HIS A 102 -14.28 -13.84 12.88
C HIS A 102 -13.49 -12.86 13.75
N HIS A 103 -12.65 -12.05 13.09
CA HIS A 103 -11.75 -11.13 13.78
C HIS A 103 -11.97 -9.69 13.36
N GLY A 104 -12.78 -9.39 12.33
CA GLY A 104 -12.93 -8.03 11.83
C GLY A 104 -13.45 -7.03 12.84
N SER A 105 -14.42 -7.36 13.68
CA SER A 105 -14.88 -6.42 14.73
C SER A 105 -13.84 -6.14 15.80
N ARG A 106 -12.90 -7.07 16.05
CA ARG A 106 -11.76 -6.86 16.95
C ARG A 106 -10.61 -6.13 16.24
N LEU A 107 -10.40 -6.47 14.97
CA LEU A 107 -9.40 -5.91 14.08
C LEU A 107 -9.84 -4.60 13.41
N ALA A 108 -11.04 -4.08 13.67
CA ALA A 108 -11.51 -2.79 13.14
C ALA A 108 -11.08 -1.62 14.02
N PRO A 109 -11.28 -1.66 15.36
CA PRO A 109 -10.68 -0.69 16.27
C PRO A 109 -9.14 -0.81 16.26
N LEU A 110 -8.65 -2.06 16.27
CA LEU A 110 -7.27 -2.41 15.94
C LEU A 110 -6.99 -2.37 14.42
N GLY A 111 -7.89 -1.84 13.60
CA GLY A 111 -7.64 -1.60 12.17
C GLY A 111 -6.58 -0.53 11.99
N SER A 112 -6.47 0.30 13.03
CA SER A 112 -5.32 1.09 13.36
C SER A 112 -4.05 0.24 13.45
N VAL A 113 -3.99 -0.87 14.19
CA VAL A 113 -2.82 -1.75 14.35
C VAL A 113 -2.38 -2.38 13.01
N LEU A 114 -3.26 -3.15 12.33
CA LEU A 114 -2.88 -3.82 11.07
C LEU A 114 -2.75 -2.85 9.89
N GLY A 115 -3.60 -1.83 9.80
CA GLY A 115 -3.47 -0.76 8.82
C GLY A 115 -2.21 0.08 9.03
N ARG A 116 -1.80 0.32 10.28
CA ARG A 116 -0.51 0.94 10.59
C ARG A 116 0.65 0.01 10.28
N THR A 117 0.53 -1.31 10.47
CA THR A 117 1.55 -2.28 10.00
C THR A 117 1.69 -2.24 8.48
N ASP A 118 0.55 -2.20 7.77
CA ASP A 118 0.52 -2.13 6.32
C ASP A 118 1.15 -0.81 5.84
N ALA A 119 0.81 0.31 6.48
CA ALA A 119 1.40 1.62 6.20
C ALA A 119 2.91 1.65 6.51
N LEU A 120 3.36 1.07 7.63
CA LEU A 120 4.78 0.97 8.00
C LEU A 120 5.55 0.12 6.98
N ALA A 121 5.03 -1.05 6.63
CA ALA A 121 5.65 -1.93 5.65
C ALA A 121 5.65 -1.31 4.25
N SER A 122 4.55 -0.67 3.87
CA SER A 122 4.39 0.09 2.64
C SER A 122 5.43 1.21 2.54
N SER A 123 5.61 2.02 3.58
CA SER A 123 6.66 3.06 3.63
C SER A 123 8.07 2.46 3.57
N ARG A 124 8.33 1.31 4.21
CA ARG A 124 9.64 0.62 4.13
C ARG A 124 9.99 0.12 2.73
N ILE A 125 9.00 -0.19 1.89
CA ILE A 125 9.24 -0.49 0.46
C ILE A 125 9.82 0.74 -0.25
N GLU A 126 9.40 1.95 0.14
CA GLU A 126 9.85 3.24 -0.40
C GLU A 126 11.10 3.80 0.31
N ASP A 127 11.83 2.97 1.07
CA ASP A 127 13.01 3.34 1.86
C ASP A 127 12.75 4.39 2.96
N GLU A 128 11.49 4.56 3.37
CA GLU A 128 11.11 5.33 4.56
C GLU A 128 11.10 4.40 5.79
N SER A 129 11.85 4.75 6.84
CA SER A 129 11.86 3.99 8.10
C SER A 129 11.30 4.83 9.24
N ALA A 130 10.43 4.22 10.04
CA ALA A 130 9.88 4.77 11.27
C ALA A 130 9.72 3.65 12.30
N SER A 131 10.08 3.92 13.55
CA SER A 131 9.74 3.02 14.66
C SER A 131 8.27 3.20 15.07
N ILE A 132 7.70 2.23 15.78
CA ILE A 132 6.35 2.37 16.37
C ILE A 132 6.32 3.55 17.36
N ASP A 133 7.41 3.83 18.05
CA ASP A 133 7.54 5.01 18.90
C ASP A 133 7.50 6.32 18.10
N ASP A 134 8.12 6.36 16.92
CA ASP A 134 8.03 7.53 16.04
C ASP A 134 6.63 7.70 15.48
N LEU A 135 5.95 6.59 15.16
CA LEU A 135 4.55 6.60 14.72
C LEU A 135 3.63 7.14 15.83
N ALA A 136 3.79 6.64 17.06
CA ALA A 136 3.03 7.12 18.21
C ALA A 136 3.27 8.62 18.44
N ARG A 137 4.51 9.10 18.28
CA ARG A 137 4.84 10.54 18.31
C ARG A 137 4.19 11.33 17.17
N ALA A 138 4.11 10.76 15.96
CA ALA A 138 3.52 11.39 14.79
C ALA A 138 2.00 11.55 14.92
N LEU A 139 1.31 10.52 15.43
CA LEU A 139 -0.15 10.53 15.64
C LEU A 139 -0.60 11.64 16.58
N VAL A 140 0.24 12.00 17.55
CA VAL A 140 -0.04 13.08 18.51
C VAL A 140 0.45 14.46 18.05
N GLY A 141 1.03 14.56 16.85
CA GLY A 141 1.56 15.82 16.30
C GLY A 141 2.83 16.32 17.00
N ILE A 142 3.55 15.45 17.73
CA ILE A 142 4.68 15.86 18.58
C ILE A 142 6.00 15.44 17.94
N ARG A 143 6.75 16.44 17.44
CA ARG A 143 8.19 16.36 17.05
C ARG A 143 8.57 15.00 16.42
N ALA A 144 7.74 14.52 15.51
CA ALA A 144 7.97 13.28 14.78
C ALA A 144 8.97 13.53 13.65
N ASN A 145 9.75 12.50 13.31
CA ASN A 145 10.57 12.56 12.11
C ASN A 145 9.66 12.53 10.86
N ALA A 146 10.20 12.95 9.72
CA ALA A 146 9.45 13.02 8.47
C ALA A 146 8.89 11.65 8.07
N GLY A 147 9.63 10.56 8.32
CA GLY A 147 9.22 9.19 7.99
C GLY A 147 7.97 8.75 8.75
N ALA A 148 7.89 9.00 10.05
CA ALA A 148 6.71 8.64 10.84
C ALA A 148 5.48 9.46 10.46
N THR A 149 5.67 10.74 10.10
CA THR A 149 4.57 11.56 9.58
C THR A 149 4.07 11.02 8.24
N ALA A 150 4.97 10.56 7.37
CA ALA A 150 4.61 9.94 6.10
C ALA A 150 3.83 8.63 6.29
N VAL A 151 4.20 7.81 7.28
CA VAL A 151 3.48 6.58 7.63
C VAL A 151 2.05 6.88 8.12
N VAL A 152 1.86 7.85 9.02
CA VAL A 152 0.50 8.24 9.47
C VAL A 152 -0.37 8.65 8.29
N ARG A 153 0.18 9.48 7.40
CA ARG A 153 -0.52 9.93 6.19
C ARG A 153 -0.84 8.78 5.25
N ALA A 154 0.07 7.82 5.09
CA ALA A 154 -0.16 6.62 4.30
C ALA A 154 -1.30 5.77 4.89
N GLY A 155 -1.37 5.60 6.21
CA GLY A 155 -2.49 4.94 6.88
C GLY A 155 -3.82 5.64 6.57
N GLY A 156 -3.90 6.95 6.76
CA GLY A 156 -5.11 7.72 6.46
C GLY A 156 -5.52 7.70 4.98
N ALA A 157 -4.56 7.65 4.05
CA ALA A 157 -4.82 7.51 2.63
C ALA A 157 -5.39 6.13 2.27
N VAL A 158 -4.84 5.06 2.86
CA VAL A 158 -5.35 3.70 2.71
C VAL A 158 -6.79 3.61 3.24
N GLU A 159 -7.01 4.06 4.47
CA GLU A 159 -8.34 4.06 5.11
C GLU A 159 -9.36 4.82 4.25
N HIS A 160 -9.02 6.01 3.77
CA HIS A 160 -9.90 6.80 2.90
C HIS A 160 -10.26 6.06 1.60
N LEU A 161 -9.28 5.48 0.91
CA LEU A 161 -9.51 4.81 -0.36
C LEU A 161 -10.32 3.52 -0.20
N VAL A 162 -10.03 2.75 0.85
CA VAL A 162 -10.73 1.49 1.15
C VAL A 162 -12.18 1.79 1.59
N ALA A 163 -12.39 2.73 2.52
CA ALA A 163 -13.73 3.09 2.97
C ALA A 163 -14.59 3.68 1.84
N GLY A 164 -13.99 4.46 0.93
CA GLY A 164 -14.69 4.96 -0.26
C GLY A 164 -15.26 3.85 -1.15
N ALA A 165 -14.65 2.66 -1.11
CA ALA A 165 -15.08 1.49 -1.88
C ALA A 165 -16.28 0.75 -1.29
N ASP A 166 -16.73 1.08 -0.07
CA ASP A 166 -17.91 0.49 0.58
C ASP A 166 -19.20 0.77 -0.22
N SER A 167 -19.20 1.85 -1.02
CA SER A 167 -20.27 2.18 -1.98
C SER A 167 -20.38 1.22 -3.17
N GLY A 168 -19.50 0.22 -3.28
CA GLY A 168 -19.43 -0.71 -4.42
C GLY A 168 -18.71 -0.16 -5.65
N THR A 169 -18.11 1.03 -5.55
CA THR A 169 -17.42 1.75 -6.62
C THR A 169 -16.05 2.23 -6.13
N VAL A 170 -15.01 2.13 -6.97
CA VAL A 170 -13.72 2.79 -6.70
C VAL A 170 -13.64 4.01 -7.61
N ALA A 171 -13.99 5.17 -7.06
CA ALA A 171 -14.06 6.41 -7.82
C ALA A 171 -12.69 7.09 -7.97
N GLU A 172 -12.49 7.74 -9.11
CA GLU A 172 -11.30 8.56 -9.36
C GLU A 172 -11.10 9.65 -8.30
N ALA A 173 -12.20 10.30 -7.89
CA ALA A 173 -12.17 11.32 -6.84
C ALA A 173 -11.63 10.78 -5.50
N SER A 174 -12.00 9.56 -5.11
CA SER A 174 -11.50 8.92 -3.88
C SER A 174 -10.01 8.59 -3.97
N LEU A 175 -9.53 8.19 -5.15
CA LEU A 175 -8.11 7.93 -5.39
C LEU A 175 -7.28 9.23 -5.36
N LEU A 176 -7.79 10.30 -5.97
CA LEU A 176 -7.15 11.61 -5.92
C LEU A 176 -7.16 12.18 -4.49
N GLU A 177 -8.24 12.02 -3.74
CA GLU A 177 -8.32 12.48 -2.36
C GLU A 177 -7.40 11.67 -1.44
N ALA A 178 -7.31 10.35 -1.60
CA ALA A 178 -6.33 9.54 -0.89
C ALA A 178 -4.89 10.00 -1.18
N HIS A 179 -4.56 10.26 -2.45
CA HIS A 179 -3.26 10.82 -2.83
C HIS A 179 -3.02 12.21 -2.22
N ARG A 180 -4.07 13.04 -2.13
CA ARG A 180 -3.98 14.35 -1.48
C ARG A 180 -3.66 14.21 0.01
N LEU A 181 -4.35 13.33 0.72
CA LEU A 181 -4.11 13.05 2.15
C LEU A 181 -2.69 12.54 2.40
N LEU A 182 -2.18 11.71 1.49
CA LEU A 182 -0.82 11.19 1.54
C LEU A 182 0.24 12.30 1.40
N MET A 183 0.10 13.14 0.37
CA MET A 183 1.19 14.03 -0.07
C MET A 183 1.07 15.49 0.35
N ARG A 184 -0.09 15.98 0.82
CA ARG A 184 -0.38 17.43 0.97
C ARG A 184 0.65 18.26 1.74
N ASP A 185 1.31 17.69 2.74
CA ASP A 185 2.36 18.38 3.49
C ASP A 185 3.74 17.71 3.32
N ASP A 186 3.95 17.08 2.17
CA ASP A 186 5.29 16.75 1.67
C ASP A 186 6.00 18.05 1.20
N PRO A 187 7.26 18.29 1.62
CA PRO A 187 7.96 19.55 1.33
C PRO A 187 8.33 19.72 -0.15
N VAL A 188 8.39 18.65 -0.93
CA VAL A 188 8.82 18.66 -2.34
C VAL A 188 7.62 18.55 -3.27
N ASP A 189 6.80 17.52 -3.05
CA ASP A 189 5.73 17.10 -3.96
C ASP A 189 4.33 17.50 -3.49
N GLY A 190 4.19 18.11 -2.30
CA GLY A 190 2.87 18.47 -1.75
C GLY A 190 2.06 19.42 -2.62
N ARG A 191 2.69 20.21 -3.49
CA ARG A 191 1.99 21.05 -4.48
C ARG A 191 1.25 20.26 -5.58
N TYR A 192 1.62 18.99 -5.79
CA TYR A 192 1.00 18.07 -6.75
C TYR A 192 0.01 17.10 -6.06
N ALA A 193 -0.17 17.22 -4.75
CA ALA A 193 -1.05 16.36 -3.98
C ALA A 193 -2.48 16.35 -4.57
N GLY A 194 -3.01 15.14 -4.77
CA GLY A 194 -4.33 14.91 -5.38
C GLY A 194 -4.48 15.27 -6.86
N ARG A 195 -3.38 15.37 -7.62
CA ARG A 195 -3.43 15.65 -9.07
C ARG A 195 -2.53 14.70 -9.84
N TYR A 196 -2.99 14.26 -11.01
CA TYR A 196 -2.12 13.56 -11.94
C TYR A 196 -0.96 14.45 -12.40
N ARG A 197 0.18 13.82 -12.63
CA ARG A 197 1.39 14.52 -13.07
C ARG A 197 1.19 15.11 -14.47
N ASP A 198 1.68 16.32 -14.65
CA ASP A 198 1.84 17.03 -15.93
C ASP A 198 3.31 16.98 -16.41
N VAL A 199 4.09 16.10 -15.77
CA VAL A 199 5.54 16.05 -15.82
C VAL A 199 6.00 14.60 -15.99
N GLN A 200 7.06 14.40 -16.78
CA GLN A 200 7.62 13.06 -16.95
C GLN A 200 8.39 12.68 -15.69
N ASN A 201 8.08 11.50 -15.15
CA ASN A 201 8.85 10.86 -14.09
C ASN A 201 9.47 9.53 -14.54
N TRP A 202 10.28 8.93 -13.67
CA TRP A 202 10.95 7.65 -13.89
C TRP A 202 11.25 6.95 -12.56
N ILE A 203 11.38 5.62 -12.61
CA ILE A 203 11.63 4.74 -11.47
C ILE A 203 13.05 4.19 -11.56
N GLY A 204 13.82 4.36 -10.47
CA GLY A 204 15.22 3.97 -10.41
C GLY A 204 16.13 4.91 -11.22
N GLY A 205 17.43 4.68 -11.17
CA GLY A 205 18.42 5.55 -11.82
C GLY A 205 18.80 6.77 -10.97
N GLY A 206 19.04 7.91 -11.61
CA GLY A 206 19.57 9.11 -10.97
C GLY A 206 18.80 10.39 -11.33
N ALA A 207 19.53 11.50 -11.44
CA ALA A 207 18.97 12.81 -11.80
C ALA A 207 18.39 12.85 -13.24
N THR A 208 18.61 11.82 -14.04
CA THR A 208 18.07 11.65 -15.39
C THR A 208 17.54 10.22 -15.55
N PRO A 209 16.66 9.98 -16.54
CA PRO A 209 16.14 8.64 -16.82
C PRO A 209 17.15 7.72 -17.53
N ARG A 210 18.43 8.14 -17.66
CA ARG A 210 19.50 7.37 -18.33
C ARG A 210 19.61 5.94 -17.81
N ASP A 211 19.64 5.83 -16.49
CA ASP A 211 19.81 4.57 -15.77
C ASP A 211 18.49 4.14 -15.10
N ALA A 212 17.35 4.67 -15.57
CA ALA A 212 16.05 4.33 -15.03
C ALA A 212 15.70 2.87 -15.33
N VAL A 213 15.21 2.17 -14.32
CA VAL A 213 14.69 0.80 -14.46
C VAL A 213 13.39 0.83 -15.26
N HIS A 214 12.59 1.88 -15.07
CA HIS A 214 11.34 2.06 -15.78
C HIS A 214 11.04 3.54 -16.01
N VAL A 215 10.64 3.87 -17.23
CA VAL A 215 10.11 5.18 -17.57
C VAL A 215 8.63 5.02 -17.94
N PRO A 216 7.70 5.44 -17.08
CA PRO A 216 6.26 5.32 -17.29
C PRO A 216 5.78 6.18 -18.48
N PRO A 217 4.51 6.04 -18.90
CA PRO A 217 3.99 6.73 -20.07
C PRO A 217 4.12 8.26 -19.98
N PRO A 218 4.12 8.97 -21.13
CA PRO A 218 4.07 10.43 -21.15
C PRO A 218 2.86 10.99 -20.37
N PRO A 219 2.98 12.15 -19.71
CA PRO A 219 1.91 12.75 -18.90
C PRO A 219 0.57 12.89 -19.62
N GLU A 220 0.60 13.22 -20.91
CA GLU A 220 -0.59 13.37 -21.75
C GLU A 220 -1.40 12.07 -21.92
N LEU A 221 -0.80 10.91 -21.64
CA LEU A 221 -1.48 9.62 -21.68
C LEU A 221 -2.00 9.16 -20.31
N VAL A 222 -1.67 9.84 -19.20
CA VAL A 222 -2.05 9.40 -17.85
C VAL A 222 -3.57 9.38 -17.68
N VAL A 223 -4.26 10.47 -18.03
CA VAL A 223 -5.72 10.57 -17.90
C VAL A 223 -6.46 9.45 -18.66
N PRO A 224 -6.23 9.23 -19.98
CA PRO A 224 -6.93 8.14 -20.68
C PRO A 224 -6.56 6.75 -20.17
N LEU A 225 -5.32 6.52 -19.72
CA LEU A 225 -4.92 5.23 -19.15
C LEU A 225 -5.56 4.97 -17.78
N MET A 226 -5.70 6.01 -16.95
CA MET A 226 -6.41 5.91 -15.67
C MET A 226 -7.90 5.66 -15.87
N ALA A 227 -8.54 6.30 -16.86
CA ALA A 227 -9.92 6.02 -17.21
C ALA A 227 -10.13 4.55 -17.65
N ASP A 228 -9.19 4.00 -18.43
CA ASP A 228 -9.19 2.57 -18.80
C ASP A 228 -9.02 1.66 -17.58
N LEU A 229 -8.10 1.99 -16.68
CA LEU A 229 -7.90 1.26 -15.42
C LEU A 229 -9.17 1.27 -14.55
N PHE A 230 -9.85 2.41 -14.42
CA PHE A 230 -11.11 2.45 -13.68
C PHE A 230 -12.19 1.61 -14.36
N ALA A 231 -12.28 1.59 -15.69
CA ALA A 231 -13.18 0.69 -16.40
C ALA A 231 -12.85 -0.80 -16.12
N PHE A 232 -11.56 -1.16 -16.03
CA PHE A 232 -11.13 -2.50 -15.62
C PHE A 232 -11.50 -2.82 -14.17
N VAL A 233 -11.26 -1.90 -13.23
CA VAL A 233 -11.59 -2.07 -11.79
C VAL A 233 -13.09 -2.29 -11.58
N HIS A 234 -13.95 -1.76 -12.44
CA HIS A 234 -15.40 -1.94 -12.34
C HIS A 234 -15.93 -3.27 -12.90
N ARG A 235 -15.07 -4.07 -13.56
CA ARG A 235 -15.44 -5.41 -14.00
C ARG A 235 -15.80 -6.33 -12.84
N VAL A 236 -16.50 -7.40 -13.18
CA VAL A 236 -16.98 -8.40 -12.22
C VAL A 236 -16.72 -9.84 -12.65
N ASP A 237 -16.11 -10.05 -13.81
CA ASP A 237 -15.86 -11.36 -14.43
C ASP A 237 -14.54 -12.01 -14.00
N LEU A 238 -13.64 -11.27 -13.33
CA LEU A 238 -12.42 -11.82 -12.76
C LEU A 238 -12.61 -12.19 -11.28
N HIS A 239 -11.82 -13.18 -10.84
CA HIS A 239 -11.64 -13.45 -9.41
C HIS A 239 -11.13 -12.17 -8.69
N PRO A 240 -11.69 -11.78 -7.53
CA PRO A 240 -11.37 -10.52 -6.86
C PRO A 240 -9.88 -10.29 -6.59
N ILE A 241 -9.15 -11.31 -6.12
CA ILE A 241 -7.71 -11.21 -5.86
C ILE A 241 -6.92 -10.99 -7.16
N ALA A 242 -7.29 -11.67 -8.24
CA ALA A 242 -6.65 -11.50 -9.55
C ALA A 242 -6.91 -10.09 -10.10
N GLN A 243 -8.14 -9.60 -9.96
CA GLN A 243 -8.49 -8.23 -10.33
C GLN A 243 -7.67 -7.20 -9.55
N ALA A 244 -7.51 -7.39 -8.24
CA ALA A 244 -6.71 -6.50 -7.39
C ALA A 244 -5.23 -6.50 -7.79
N ALA A 245 -4.64 -7.68 -8.05
CA ALA A 245 -3.27 -7.81 -8.53
C ALA A 245 -3.05 -7.08 -9.86
N ILE A 246 -3.92 -7.32 -10.84
CA ILE A 246 -3.81 -6.72 -12.17
C ILE A 246 -4.01 -5.20 -12.09
N ALA A 247 -5.02 -4.74 -11.35
CA ALA A 247 -5.28 -3.31 -11.18
C ALA A 247 -4.08 -2.60 -10.54
N HIS A 248 -3.47 -3.21 -9.52
CA HIS A 248 -2.25 -2.71 -8.90
C HIS A 248 -1.08 -2.64 -9.89
N ALA A 249 -0.78 -3.72 -10.60
CA ALA A 249 0.35 -3.75 -11.53
C ALA A 249 0.18 -2.77 -12.71
N GLN A 250 -1.06 -2.60 -13.19
CA GLN A 250 -1.40 -1.59 -14.19
C GLN A 250 -1.24 -0.17 -13.63
N PHE A 251 -1.70 0.09 -12.40
CA PHE A 251 -1.56 1.39 -11.74
C PHE A 251 -0.08 1.78 -11.59
N GLU A 252 0.75 0.87 -11.07
CA GLU A 252 2.20 1.07 -10.93
C GLU A 252 2.91 1.32 -12.27
N SER A 253 2.36 0.75 -13.33
CA SER A 253 2.85 0.92 -14.71
C SER A 253 2.46 2.25 -15.34
N ILE A 254 1.27 2.77 -15.03
CA ILE A 254 0.84 4.12 -15.46
C ILE A 254 1.61 5.18 -14.67
N HIS A 255 1.84 4.90 -13.37
CA HIS A 255 2.58 5.74 -12.43
C HIS A 255 2.08 7.19 -12.45
N PRO A 256 0.79 7.43 -12.13
CA PRO A 256 0.08 8.65 -12.48
C PRO A 256 0.46 9.91 -11.68
N PHE A 257 1.16 9.75 -10.55
CA PHE A 257 1.52 10.86 -9.66
C PHE A 257 3.02 11.18 -9.70
N THR A 258 3.42 12.36 -9.25
CA THR A 258 4.84 12.74 -9.18
C THR A 258 5.60 11.91 -8.14
N ASP A 259 4.95 11.56 -7.04
CA ASP A 259 5.41 10.63 -6.02
C ASP A 259 4.20 9.95 -5.34
N GLY A 260 4.41 9.00 -4.42
CA GLY A 260 3.35 8.34 -3.65
C GLY A 260 2.63 7.21 -4.39
N ASN A 261 3.05 6.90 -5.63
CA ASN A 261 2.45 5.85 -6.47
C ASN A 261 2.42 4.51 -5.75
N GLY A 262 3.55 4.01 -5.25
CA GLY A 262 3.62 2.70 -4.57
C GLY A 262 2.61 2.55 -3.43
N ARG A 263 2.45 3.60 -2.62
CA ARG A 263 1.53 3.63 -1.46
C ARG A 263 0.07 3.62 -1.91
N ILE A 264 -0.30 4.44 -2.88
CA ILE A 264 -1.66 4.47 -3.45
C ILE A 264 -1.97 3.19 -4.23
N GLY A 265 -1.00 2.64 -4.95
CA GLY A 265 -1.14 1.37 -5.65
C GLY A 265 -1.43 0.23 -4.69
N ARG A 266 -0.73 0.14 -3.54
CA ARG A 266 -1.02 -0.88 -2.52
C ARG A 266 -2.38 -0.64 -1.86
N ALA A 267 -2.75 0.60 -1.58
CA ALA A 267 -4.09 0.94 -1.09
C ALA A 267 -5.20 0.50 -2.07
N LEU A 268 -4.95 0.61 -3.38
CA LEU A 268 -5.89 0.18 -4.42
C LEU A 268 -6.20 -1.32 -4.36
N ILE A 269 -5.25 -2.16 -3.91
CA ILE A 269 -5.49 -3.60 -3.68
C ILE A 269 -6.64 -3.77 -2.68
N GLY A 270 -6.53 -3.11 -1.53
CA GLY A 270 -7.56 -3.14 -0.48
C GLY A 270 -8.91 -2.62 -0.98
N ALA A 271 -8.91 -1.52 -1.73
CA ALA A 271 -10.13 -0.92 -2.26
C ALA A 271 -10.84 -1.83 -3.28
N VAL A 272 -10.10 -2.52 -4.15
CA VAL A 272 -10.69 -3.50 -5.07
C VAL A 272 -11.28 -4.68 -4.30
N LEU A 273 -10.58 -5.20 -3.28
CA LEU A 273 -11.08 -6.31 -2.45
C LEU A 273 -12.34 -5.92 -1.67
N ARG A 274 -12.38 -4.71 -1.11
CA ARG A 274 -13.55 -4.15 -0.41
C ARG A 274 -14.72 -3.96 -1.36
N ARG A 275 -14.51 -3.33 -2.52
CA ARG A 275 -15.51 -3.15 -3.58
C ARG A 275 -16.14 -4.47 -4.02
N ARG A 276 -15.32 -5.53 -4.12
CA ARG A 276 -15.74 -6.89 -4.51
C ARG A 276 -16.34 -7.68 -3.34
N GLY A 277 -16.47 -7.07 -2.17
CA GLY A 277 -17.06 -7.64 -0.96
C GLY A 277 -16.25 -8.79 -0.38
N VAL A 278 -14.95 -8.90 -0.66
CA VAL A 278 -14.07 -9.92 -0.03
C VAL A 278 -13.83 -9.60 1.43
N THR A 279 -13.68 -8.32 1.74
CA THR A 279 -13.62 -7.79 3.10
C THR A 279 -14.75 -6.79 3.28
N THR A 280 -15.20 -6.61 4.51
CA THR A 280 -16.20 -5.60 4.91
C THR A 280 -15.70 -4.69 6.01
N THR A 281 -14.78 -5.19 6.84
CA THR A 281 -14.29 -4.49 8.03
C THR A 281 -12.77 -4.34 8.00
N VAL A 282 -12.05 -5.43 7.74
CA VAL A 282 -10.58 -5.50 7.75
C VAL A 282 -9.99 -4.94 6.45
N THR A 283 -8.87 -4.25 6.59
CA THR A 283 -7.91 -4.00 5.50
C THR A 283 -6.77 -4.99 5.63
N ALA A 284 -6.64 -5.91 4.69
CA ALA A 284 -5.59 -6.93 4.73
C ALA A 284 -4.20 -6.27 4.65
N PRO A 285 -3.25 -6.57 5.56
CA PRO A 285 -1.94 -5.93 5.59
C PRO A 285 -0.97 -6.55 4.56
N VAL A 286 -1.39 -6.57 3.30
CA VAL A 286 -0.69 -7.26 2.21
C VAL A 286 0.66 -6.62 1.90
N ALA A 287 0.84 -5.32 2.17
CA ALA A 287 2.11 -4.65 2.01
C ALA A 287 3.19 -5.24 2.91
N THR A 288 2.86 -5.81 4.07
CA THR A 288 3.83 -6.51 4.93
C THR A 288 4.46 -7.70 4.23
N ALA A 289 3.66 -8.53 3.56
CA ALA A 289 4.16 -9.68 2.80
C ALA A 289 4.90 -9.25 1.52
N LEU A 290 4.42 -8.21 0.83
CA LEU A 290 5.11 -7.65 -0.35
C LEU A 290 6.48 -7.04 0.04
N ALA A 291 6.57 -6.37 1.18
CA ALA A 291 7.81 -5.81 1.70
C ALA A 291 8.82 -6.91 2.06
N ALA A 292 8.36 -8.00 2.69
CA ALA A 292 9.21 -9.15 2.97
C ALA A 292 9.78 -9.79 1.71
N GLY A 293 9.02 -9.79 0.60
CA GLY A 293 9.45 -10.25 -0.72
C GLY A 293 9.80 -9.13 -1.71
N ARG A 294 10.32 -7.97 -1.25
CA ARG A 294 10.47 -6.75 -2.07
C ARG A 294 11.05 -6.96 -3.47
N LEU A 295 12.13 -7.73 -3.60
CA LEU A 295 12.75 -8.01 -4.90
C LEU A 295 11.84 -8.85 -5.81
N ARG A 296 11.17 -9.84 -5.23
CA ARG A 296 10.20 -10.69 -5.95
C ARG A 296 9.00 -9.88 -6.42
N TYR A 297 8.50 -9.00 -5.56
CA TYR A 297 7.44 -8.05 -5.88
C TYR A 297 7.80 -7.17 -7.09
N PHE A 298 8.95 -6.50 -7.08
CA PHE A 298 9.37 -5.66 -8.22
C PHE A 298 9.58 -6.47 -9.50
N ARG A 299 10.15 -7.69 -9.39
CA ARG A 299 10.27 -8.60 -10.53
C ARG A 299 8.92 -8.96 -11.13
N HIS A 300 7.89 -9.17 -10.31
CA HIS A 300 6.53 -9.41 -10.79
C HIS A 300 5.94 -8.20 -11.53
N LEU A 301 6.20 -6.98 -11.06
CA LEU A 301 5.81 -5.77 -11.78
C LEU A 301 6.53 -5.65 -13.14
N GLU A 302 7.81 -6.02 -13.23
CA GLU A 302 8.52 -6.06 -14.51
C GLU A 302 7.93 -7.12 -15.46
N GLN A 303 7.71 -8.33 -14.95
CA GLN A 303 7.11 -9.43 -15.71
C GLN A 303 5.70 -9.10 -16.22
N TYR A 304 4.89 -8.38 -15.43
CA TYR A 304 3.57 -7.91 -15.84
C TYR A 304 3.66 -7.06 -17.12
N ARG A 305 4.68 -6.20 -17.23
CA ARG A 305 4.90 -5.35 -18.41
C ARG A 305 5.21 -6.17 -19.67
N ASP A 306 5.77 -7.36 -19.50
CA ASP A 306 6.02 -8.34 -20.56
C ASP A 306 4.82 -9.30 -20.78
N GLY A 307 3.64 -8.97 -20.26
CA GLY A 307 2.41 -9.76 -20.44
C GLY A 307 2.29 -10.97 -19.50
N LYS A 308 3.22 -11.16 -18.55
CA LYS A 308 3.22 -12.30 -17.63
C LYS A 308 2.50 -11.93 -16.34
N VAL A 309 1.19 -12.15 -16.32
CA VAL A 309 0.30 -11.75 -15.21
C VAL A 309 0.25 -12.78 -14.08
N THR A 310 0.22 -14.06 -14.45
CA THR A 310 -0.09 -15.17 -13.53
C THR A 310 0.84 -15.21 -12.33
N GLY A 311 2.13 -14.90 -12.51
CA GLY A 311 3.11 -14.85 -11.42
C GLY A 311 2.73 -13.87 -10.31
N PHE A 312 2.33 -12.64 -10.65
CA PHE A 312 1.95 -11.66 -9.63
C PHE A 312 0.62 -12.02 -8.95
N VAL A 313 -0.34 -12.56 -9.71
CA VAL A 313 -1.63 -13.00 -9.17
C VAL A 313 -1.43 -14.10 -8.13
N VAL A 314 -0.60 -15.10 -8.43
CA VAL A 314 -0.25 -16.20 -7.52
C VAL A 314 0.48 -15.67 -6.29
N ASP A 315 1.49 -14.80 -6.46
CA ASP A 315 2.25 -14.25 -5.34
C ASP A 315 1.36 -13.40 -4.41
N LEU A 316 0.43 -12.61 -4.97
CA LEU A 316 -0.53 -11.85 -4.18
C LEU A 316 -1.48 -12.76 -3.39
N ALA A 317 -1.98 -13.84 -4.01
CA ALA A 317 -2.84 -14.80 -3.33
C ALA A 317 -2.10 -15.50 -2.17
N LEU A 318 -0.84 -15.89 -2.39
CA LEU A 318 0.02 -16.45 -1.36
C LEU A 318 0.34 -15.45 -0.24
N ALA A 319 0.56 -14.19 -0.59
CA ALA A 319 0.78 -13.11 0.36
C ALA A 319 -0.46 -12.91 1.25
N ILE A 320 -1.65 -12.85 0.65
CA ILE A 320 -2.94 -12.76 1.36
C ILE A 320 -3.09 -13.94 2.33
N GLY A 321 -2.82 -15.18 1.89
CA GLY A 321 -2.87 -16.35 2.75
C GLY A 321 -1.96 -16.21 3.98
N THR A 322 -0.69 -15.85 3.77
CA THR A 322 0.26 -15.62 4.87
C THR A 322 -0.25 -14.60 5.87
N VAL A 323 -0.68 -13.44 5.40
CA VAL A 323 -1.07 -12.37 6.31
C VAL A 323 -2.36 -12.72 7.05
N CYS A 324 -3.24 -13.53 6.46
CA CYS A 324 -4.44 -14.01 7.16
C CYS A 324 -4.08 -14.98 8.29
N ASP A 325 -3.18 -15.93 8.05
CA ASP A 325 -2.72 -16.87 9.08
C ASP A 325 -2.07 -16.12 10.24
N GLU A 326 -1.15 -15.21 9.93
CA GLU A 326 -0.41 -14.45 10.94
C GLU A 326 -1.28 -13.43 11.67
N ALA A 327 -2.22 -12.78 10.98
CA ALA A 327 -3.13 -11.82 11.58
C ALA A 327 -4.17 -12.51 12.47
N THR A 328 -4.56 -13.75 12.15
CA THR A 328 -5.41 -14.56 13.01
C THR A 328 -4.71 -14.84 14.34
N LEU A 329 -3.43 -15.23 14.30
CA LEU A 329 -2.63 -15.41 15.51
C LEU A 329 -2.51 -14.11 16.32
N SER A 330 -2.19 -12.99 15.67
CA SER A 330 -2.15 -11.69 16.34
C SER A 330 -3.47 -11.32 16.99
N ALA A 331 -4.59 -11.55 16.31
CA ALA A 331 -5.92 -11.26 16.87
C ALA A 331 -6.21 -12.08 18.13
N LEU A 332 -5.75 -13.33 18.20
CA LEU A 332 -5.90 -14.18 19.38
C LEU A 332 -5.02 -13.72 20.55
N LEU A 333 -3.74 -13.41 20.28
CA LEU A 333 -2.79 -12.92 21.29
C LEU A 333 -3.22 -11.57 21.87
N LEU A 334 -3.67 -10.65 21.01
CA LEU A 334 -4.20 -9.35 21.46
C LEU A 334 -5.47 -9.51 22.29
N ALA A 335 -6.34 -10.45 21.96
CA ALA A 335 -7.54 -10.72 22.75
C ALA A 335 -7.19 -11.28 24.15
N GLU A 336 -6.16 -12.11 24.26
CA GLU A 336 -5.64 -12.59 25.55
C GLU A 336 -5.08 -11.42 26.37
N HIS A 337 -4.27 -10.55 25.76
CA HIS A 337 -3.74 -9.36 26.43
C HIS A 337 -4.83 -8.40 26.90
N ASP A 338 -5.88 -8.20 26.10
CA ASP A 338 -7.03 -7.38 26.48
C ASP A 338 -7.82 -8.00 27.64
N ALA A 339 -7.96 -9.33 27.66
CA ALA A 339 -8.61 -10.05 28.76
C ALA A 339 -7.80 -9.92 30.06
N ASP A 340 -6.49 -10.17 30.02
CA ASP A 340 -5.60 -10.04 31.19
C ASP A 340 -5.61 -8.61 31.74
N ARG A 341 -5.50 -7.63 30.86
CA ARG A 341 -5.56 -6.21 31.23
C ARG A 341 -6.89 -5.87 31.89
N SER A 342 -8.00 -6.36 31.34
CA SER A 342 -9.36 -6.13 31.87
C SER A 342 -9.66 -6.91 33.15
N ALA A 343 -8.95 -8.01 33.42
CA ALA A 343 -9.07 -8.75 34.68
C ALA A 343 -8.13 -8.22 35.78
N GLY A 344 -7.05 -7.54 35.39
CA GLY A 344 -6.05 -7.00 36.31
C GLY A 344 -6.08 -5.46 36.37
N PRO A 345 -5.08 -4.77 35.80
CA PRO A 345 -4.85 -3.35 36.02
C PRO A 345 -5.98 -2.42 35.52
N CYS A 346 -6.82 -2.88 34.58
CA CYS A 346 -7.98 -2.16 34.07
C CYS A 346 -9.33 -2.75 34.51
N ALA A 347 -9.40 -3.44 35.67
CA ALA A 347 -10.62 -4.15 36.07
C ALA A 347 -11.81 -3.26 36.44
N SER A 348 -11.59 -2.06 37.01
CA SER A 348 -12.69 -1.22 37.49
C SER A 348 -12.38 0.27 37.45
N GLY A 349 -13.43 1.07 37.65
CA GLY A 349 -13.32 2.53 37.80
C GLY A 349 -12.67 3.23 36.61
N PRO A 350 -11.92 4.32 36.86
CA PRO A 350 -11.19 5.06 35.83
C PRO A 350 -10.21 4.20 35.01
N HIS A 351 -9.57 3.18 35.61
CA HIS A 351 -8.66 2.28 34.89
C HIS A 351 -9.39 1.45 33.83
N ALA A 352 -10.63 1.03 34.10
CA ALA A 352 -11.46 0.32 33.12
C ALA A 352 -11.87 1.22 31.93
N VAL A 353 -12.01 2.53 32.14
CA VAL A 353 -12.27 3.50 31.06
C VAL A 353 -11.06 3.56 30.13
N VAL A 354 -9.86 3.74 30.69
CA VAL A 354 -8.61 3.73 29.91
C VAL A 354 -8.39 2.38 29.22
N GLY A 355 -8.76 1.29 29.89
CA GLY A 355 -8.68 -0.04 29.31
C GLY A 355 -9.57 -0.25 28.08
N ARG A 356 -10.77 0.33 28.06
CA ARG A 356 -11.61 0.31 26.85
C ARG A 356 -11.01 1.18 25.75
N ALA A 357 -10.54 2.37 26.09
CA ALA A 357 -9.89 3.26 25.13
C ALA A 357 -8.66 2.60 24.47
N LEU A 358 -7.87 1.82 25.22
CA LEU A 358 -6.73 1.07 24.69
C LEU A 358 -7.10 -0.08 23.75
N ALA A 359 -8.28 -0.67 23.93
CA ALA A 359 -8.77 -1.69 22.99
C ALA A 359 -9.15 -1.06 21.64
N ASP A 360 -9.53 0.23 21.65
CA ASP A 360 -9.89 0.99 20.45
C ASP A 360 -8.68 1.64 19.76
N ASP A 361 -7.76 2.24 20.52
CA ASP A 361 -6.48 2.75 20.00
C ASP A 361 -5.31 2.37 20.91
N PRO A 362 -4.28 1.66 20.40
CA PRO A 362 -3.10 1.33 21.19
C PRO A 362 -2.24 2.55 21.58
N VAL A 363 -2.52 3.73 21.02
CA VAL A 363 -1.87 5.00 21.36
C VAL A 363 -2.87 5.90 22.05
N LEU A 364 -2.60 6.28 23.29
CA LEU A 364 -3.41 7.24 24.04
C LEU A 364 -2.67 8.56 24.20
N THR A 365 -3.40 9.65 24.06
CA THR A 365 -2.89 11.01 24.23
C THR A 365 -3.44 11.62 25.51
N GLU A 366 -2.72 12.56 26.10
CA GLU A 366 -3.20 13.33 27.26
C GLU A 366 -4.51 14.04 26.91
N ALA A 367 -4.58 14.68 25.74
CA ALA A 367 -5.80 15.32 25.26
C ALA A 367 -6.98 14.35 25.12
N HIS A 368 -6.75 13.11 24.68
CA HIS A 368 -7.80 12.08 24.62
C HIS A 368 -8.24 11.69 26.04
N LEU A 369 -7.29 11.46 26.95
CA LEU A 369 -7.60 11.06 28.32
C LEU A 369 -8.33 12.17 29.10
N ASP A 370 -8.03 13.44 28.84
CA ASP A 370 -8.75 14.58 29.40
C ASP A 370 -10.22 14.64 28.97
N THR A 371 -10.59 14.00 27.86
CA THR A 371 -12.01 13.85 27.47
C THR A 371 -12.73 12.73 28.21
N LEU A 372 -11.98 11.79 28.79
CA LEU A 372 -12.51 10.59 29.43
C LEU A 372 -12.48 10.66 30.95
N LEU A 373 -11.54 11.42 31.51
CA LEU A 373 -11.19 11.44 32.94
C LEU A 373 -10.95 12.87 33.43
N THR A 374 -10.98 13.07 34.75
CA THR A 374 -10.52 14.32 35.37
C THR A 374 -8.99 14.39 35.41
N ALA A 375 -8.41 15.60 35.52
CA ALA A 375 -6.95 15.79 35.52
C ALA A 375 -6.23 14.97 36.61
N ASP A 376 -6.80 14.90 37.82
CA ASP A 376 -6.24 14.11 38.93
C ASP A 376 -6.31 12.59 38.65
N GLU A 377 -7.38 12.15 37.96
CA GLU A 377 -7.51 10.76 37.52
C GLU A 377 -6.53 10.42 36.40
N VAL A 378 -6.28 11.32 35.44
CA VAL A 378 -5.30 11.11 34.36
C VAL A 378 -3.92 10.84 34.95
N GLU A 379 -3.45 11.66 35.89
CA GLU A 379 -2.14 11.45 36.53
C GLU A 379 -2.06 10.12 37.27
N ARG A 380 -3.04 9.85 38.15
CA ARG A 380 -3.06 8.63 38.96
C ARG A 380 -3.18 7.37 38.10
N VAL A 381 -4.14 7.34 37.18
CA VAL A 381 -4.42 6.15 36.36
C VAL A 381 -3.26 5.87 35.41
N THR A 382 -2.71 6.88 34.74
CA THR A 382 -1.56 6.65 33.84
C THR A 382 -0.33 6.19 34.62
N HIS A 383 -0.08 6.73 35.82
CA HIS A 383 0.99 6.26 36.69
C HIS A 383 0.81 4.78 37.08
N ASP A 384 -0.38 4.41 37.59
CA ASP A 384 -0.69 3.04 38.00
C ASP A 384 -0.54 2.05 36.84
N LEU A 385 -1.06 2.40 35.65
CA LEU A 385 -0.99 1.55 34.47
C LEU A 385 0.43 1.45 33.89
N VAL A 386 1.28 2.47 34.06
CA VAL A 386 2.70 2.40 33.73
C VAL A 386 3.44 1.46 34.68
N LEU A 387 3.18 1.54 35.98
CA LEU A 387 3.75 0.62 36.97
C LEU A 387 3.32 -0.83 36.73
N ALA A 388 2.07 -1.03 36.33
CA ALA A 388 1.54 -2.35 35.97
C ALA A 388 2.00 -2.87 34.59
N GLY A 389 2.73 -2.08 33.81
CA GLY A 389 3.19 -2.44 32.47
C GLY A 389 2.10 -2.43 31.39
N ALA A 390 0.88 -1.98 31.72
CA ALA A 390 -0.22 -1.84 30.76
C ALA A 390 -0.04 -0.63 29.84
N LEU A 391 0.71 0.39 30.28
CA LEU A 391 1.10 1.56 29.51
C LEU A 391 2.60 1.77 29.53
N ARG A 392 3.14 2.37 28.47
CA ARG A 392 4.50 2.93 28.44
C ARG A 392 4.46 4.36 27.89
N PRO A 393 5.09 5.34 28.55
CA PRO A 393 5.17 6.70 28.02
C PRO A 393 6.04 6.74 26.76
N VAL A 394 5.57 7.48 25.75
CA VAL A 394 6.27 7.70 24.48
C VAL A 394 7.20 8.91 24.56
N THR A 395 6.94 9.84 25.48
CA THR A 395 7.73 11.05 25.71
C THR A 395 8.03 11.25 27.20
N GLY A 396 9.18 11.86 27.52
CA GLY A 396 9.56 12.26 28.89
C GLY A 396 9.17 13.70 29.23
N ARG A 397 8.14 14.26 28.60
CA ARG A 397 7.74 15.68 28.76
C ARG A 397 6.69 15.85 29.86
N ARG A 398 6.54 17.09 30.33
CA ARG A 398 5.55 17.50 31.35
C ARG A 398 4.17 17.87 30.79
N ARG A 399 4.03 18.03 29.47
CA ARG A 399 2.78 18.37 28.76
C ARG A 399 2.78 17.69 27.39
N ASP A 400 1.58 17.53 26.83
CA ASP A 400 1.33 16.84 25.57
C ASP A 400 1.86 15.40 25.65
N ARG A 401 1.48 14.70 26.72
CA ARG A 401 1.94 13.33 26.95
C ARG A 401 1.21 12.34 26.05
N ALA A 402 1.89 11.23 25.76
CA ALA A 402 1.33 10.12 25.01
C ALA A 402 1.86 8.80 25.56
N TRP A 403 1.03 7.77 25.51
CA TRP A 403 1.32 6.43 25.99
C TRP A 403 0.96 5.41 24.93
N VAL A 404 1.65 4.27 24.96
CA VAL A 404 1.37 3.11 24.12
C VAL A 404 1.11 1.88 24.97
N ALA A 405 0.28 0.96 24.47
CA ALA A 405 0.16 -0.40 25.01
C ALA A 405 1.38 -1.26 24.62
N PRO A 406 2.27 -1.63 25.56
CA PRO A 406 3.50 -2.36 25.21
C PRO A 406 3.25 -3.71 24.53
N ALA A 407 2.21 -4.42 24.97
CA ALA A 407 1.81 -5.71 24.40
C ALA A 407 1.42 -5.59 22.90
N VAL A 408 0.69 -4.53 22.53
CA VAL A 408 0.30 -4.30 21.14
C VAL A 408 1.52 -3.99 20.27
N VAL A 409 2.43 -3.14 20.78
CA VAL A 409 3.68 -2.81 20.08
C VAL A 409 4.52 -4.07 19.84
N ALA A 410 4.68 -4.92 20.85
CA ALA A 410 5.44 -6.16 20.75
C ALA A 410 4.78 -7.12 19.73
N GLU A 411 3.46 -7.26 19.76
CA GLU A 411 2.76 -8.15 18.84
C GLU A 411 2.81 -7.65 17.39
N LEU A 412 2.83 -6.33 17.16
CA LEU A 412 3.04 -5.74 15.85
C LEU A 412 4.40 -6.10 15.25
N GLU A 413 5.46 -6.00 16.05
CA GLU A 413 6.82 -6.39 15.64
C GLU A 413 6.91 -7.90 15.41
N ALA A 414 6.29 -8.70 16.27
CA ALA A 414 6.25 -10.15 16.14
C ALA A 414 5.49 -10.59 14.88
N PHE A 415 4.34 -9.99 14.58
CA PHE A 415 3.57 -10.24 13.36
C PHE A 415 4.44 -10.03 12.11
N GLU A 416 5.14 -8.90 12.03
CA GLU A 416 6.02 -8.60 10.90
C GLU A 416 7.13 -9.66 10.75
N GLN A 417 7.76 -10.05 11.86
CA GLN A 417 8.81 -11.07 11.86
C GLN A 417 8.28 -12.43 11.39
N ARG A 418 7.08 -12.83 11.82
CA ARG A 418 6.45 -14.08 11.39
C ARG A 418 6.12 -14.05 9.90
N VAL A 419 5.54 -12.95 9.41
CA VAL A 419 5.29 -12.76 7.97
C VAL A 419 6.59 -12.84 7.17
N HIS A 420 7.66 -12.19 7.64
CA HIS A 420 8.96 -12.22 6.98
C HIS A 420 9.56 -13.63 6.94
N ALA A 421 9.49 -14.35 8.07
CA ALA A 421 9.96 -15.73 8.16
C ALA A 421 9.16 -16.67 7.24
N ALA A 422 7.83 -16.52 7.18
CA ALA A 422 6.96 -17.30 6.31
C ALA A 422 7.24 -17.04 4.83
N VAL A 423 7.42 -15.78 4.43
CA VAL A 423 7.79 -15.41 3.05
C VAL A 423 9.18 -15.96 2.69
N GLY A 424 10.18 -15.77 3.55
CA GLY A 424 11.54 -16.25 3.30
C GLY A 424 11.67 -17.79 3.32
N GLY A 425 10.83 -18.49 4.10
CA GLY A 425 10.77 -19.94 4.12
C GLY A 425 10.30 -20.53 2.78
N ARG A 426 9.34 -19.88 2.11
CA ARG A 426 8.89 -20.29 0.77
C ARG A 426 9.97 -20.11 -0.27
N GLU A 427 10.73 -19.03 -0.23
CA GLU A 427 11.82 -18.79 -1.17
C GLU A 427 12.90 -19.87 -1.09
N ARG A 428 13.24 -20.33 0.12
CA ARG A 428 14.21 -21.42 0.30
C ARG A 428 13.70 -22.79 -0.16
N THR A 429 12.38 -22.99 -0.17
CA THR A 429 11.78 -24.28 -0.58
C THR A 429 11.57 -24.33 -2.10
N ALA A 430 11.48 -23.17 -2.75
CA ALA A 430 11.29 -23.04 -4.20
C ALA A 430 12.61 -22.96 -5.00
N ALA A 431 13.75 -22.72 -4.33
CA ALA A 431 15.10 -22.73 -4.89
C ALA A 431 15.73 -24.12 -4.72
#